data_AF-A0A0G1BML2-F1
#
_entry.id   AF-A0A0G1BML2-F1
#
_cell.length_a   1.000
_cell.length_b   1.000
_cell.length_c   1.000
_cell.angle_alpha   90.00
_cell.angle_beta   90.00
_cell.angle_gamma   90.00
#
_symmetry.space_group_name_H-M   'P 1'
#
loop_
_entity.id
_entity.type
_entity.pdbx_description
1 polymer ?
#
loop_
_entity_poly.entity_id
_entity_poly.type
_entity_poly.pdbx_seq_one_letter_code
_entity_poly.pdbx_strand_id
1 'polypeptide(L)'
;MVTQELKDFVIRELNNGRDEEAIKNQLSEANWSFEDIDTVFRQIHFPTQNSAGIQINHLLPPSALLNSSWNIYKKTWKSLVKILFFSVYAAAVQAIQYISLISFIASGEEKVYVKTLFIESLAKAKAYWWLSFLQMVILFSGVMFFFIPGIIYFVWFSFSQYILILEKIGGLKAMLISREIVRGRFWGILLRMGVMLAIFFVASFVLSYVPKIMMFIADPSSLSLTQPVNPDPSNILGIAGIKIILNFIFGFLNMIVVFPLFLIYNLILYKNVKQLYGKPLNQISEKSKIMLFLPAILLFIFLIGFLGIMVYRVIVVDPKGFSR
;
A
#
# COMPACT_ATOMS: atom_id res chain seq x y z
N MET A 1 -10.04 -58.50 -7.20
CA MET A 1 -9.54 -58.12 -5.86
C MET A 1 -9.12 -56.68 -5.98
N VAL A 2 -9.83 -55.75 -5.35
CA VAL A 2 -9.51 -54.33 -5.45
C VAL A 2 -8.13 -54.05 -4.85
N THR A 3 -7.15 -53.72 -5.70
CA THR A 3 -5.80 -53.34 -5.28
C THR A 3 -5.79 -51.91 -4.73
N GLN A 4 -5.06 -51.68 -3.64
CA GLN A 4 -4.93 -50.35 -3.03
C GLN A 4 -4.42 -49.29 -4.03
N GLU A 5 -3.59 -49.70 -4.99
CA GLU A 5 -3.08 -48.85 -6.07
C GLU A 5 -4.19 -48.28 -6.97
N LEU A 6 -5.21 -49.09 -7.29
CA LEU A 6 -6.36 -48.67 -8.10
C LEU A 6 -7.18 -47.62 -7.36
N LYS A 7 -7.37 -47.81 -6.05
CA LYS A 7 -8.06 -46.87 -5.17
C LYS A 7 -7.32 -45.53 -5.07
N ASP A 8 -6.00 -45.59 -4.88
CA ASP A 8 -5.16 -44.39 -4.75
C ASP A 8 -5.06 -43.60 -6.08
N PHE A 9 -5.09 -44.29 -7.21
CA PHE A 9 -5.17 -43.67 -8.54
C PHE A 9 -6.51 -42.94 -8.75
N VAL A 10 -7.63 -43.61 -8.47
CA VAL A 10 -8.98 -43.02 -8.63
C VAL A 10 -9.16 -41.79 -7.73
N ILE A 11 -8.71 -41.84 -6.47
CA ILE A 11 -8.77 -40.69 -5.55
C ILE A 11 -7.94 -39.50 -6.06
N ARG A 12 -6.77 -39.76 -6.65
CA ARG A 12 -5.87 -38.73 -7.17
C ARG A 12 -6.47 -38.01 -8.38
N GLU A 13 -7.00 -38.76 -9.35
CA GLU A 13 -7.59 -38.19 -10.56
C GLU A 13 -8.88 -37.42 -10.27
N LEU A 14 -9.69 -37.89 -9.32
CA LEU A 14 -10.89 -37.17 -8.87
C LEU A 14 -10.55 -35.88 -8.10
N ASN A 15 -9.52 -35.88 -7.25
CA ASN A 15 -9.04 -34.65 -6.60
C ASN A 15 -8.48 -33.61 -7.58
N ASN A 16 -8.02 -34.05 -8.76
CA ASN A 16 -7.59 -33.19 -9.85
C ASN A 16 -8.75 -32.67 -10.72
N GLY A 17 -10.00 -33.01 -10.38
CA GLY A 17 -11.21 -32.51 -11.04
C GLY A 17 -11.56 -33.20 -12.35
N ARG A 18 -11.04 -34.42 -12.62
CA ARG A 18 -11.48 -35.22 -13.76
C ARG A 18 -12.84 -35.87 -13.51
N ASP A 19 -13.58 -36.05 -14.59
CA ASP A 19 -14.89 -36.70 -14.58
C ASP A 19 -14.79 -38.22 -14.39
N GLU A 20 -15.79 -38.80 -13.72
CA GLU A 20 -15.84 -40.22 -13.36
C GLU A 20 -15.85 -41.12 -14.61
N GLU A 21 -16.60 -40.75 -15.65
CA GLU A 21 -16.66 -41.52 -16.91
C GLU A 21 -15.30 -41.52 -17.63
N ALA A 22 -14.58 -40.41 -17.60
CA ALA A 22 -13.25 -40.30 -18.20
C ALA A 22 -12.24 -41.21 -17.48
N ILE A 23 -12.33 -41.31 -16.15
CA ILE A 23 -11.48 -42.19 -15.34
C ILE A 23 -11.82 -43.66 -15.58
N LYS A 24 -13.11 -44.01 -15.69
CA LYS A 24 -13.55 -45.38 -16.01
C LYS A 24 -13.06 -45.83 -17.39
N ASN A 25 -13.15 -44.96 -18.39
CA ASN A 25 -12.66 -45.23 -19.74
C ASN A 25 -11.15 -45.44 -19.76
N GLN A 26 -10.37 -44.59 -19.06
CA GLN A 26 -8.92 -44.74 -18.97
C GLN A 26 -8.50 -46.04 -18.24
N LEU A 27 -9.23 -46.43 -17.20
CA LEU A 27 -8.95 -47.68 -16.49
C LEU A 27 -9.33 -48.91 -17.32
N SER A 28 -10.39 -48.80 -18.14
CA SER A 28 -10.75 -49.84 -19.11
C SER A 28 -9.69 -49.99 -20.21
N GLU A 29 -9.10 -48.90 -20.69
CA GLU A 29 -7.98 -48.93 -21.65
C GLU A 29 -6.70 -49.54 -21.06
N ALA A 30 -6.51 -49.40 -19.75
CA ALA A 30 -5.40 -49.98 -19.00
C ALA A 30 -5.63 -51.44 -18.55
N ASN A 31 -6.60 -52.14 -19.16
CA ASN A 31 -6.95 -53.55 -18.91
C ASN A 31 -7.39 -53.86 -17.46
N TRP A 32 -7.90 -52.88 -16.72
CA TRP A 32 -8.51 -53.16 -15.41
C TRP A 32 -9.89 -53.81 -15.57
N SER A 33 -10.21 -54.75 -14.69
CA SER A 33 -11.53 -55.41 -14.68
C SER A 33 -12.63 -54.41 -14.34
N PHE A 34 -13.70 -54.42 -15.14
CA PHE A 34 -14.89 -53.58 -14.92
C PHE A 34 -15.49 -53.79 -13.52
N GLU A 35 -15.42 -55.02 -13.01
CA GLU A 35 -15.92 -55.37 -11.68
C GLU A 35 -15.07 -54.77 -10.56
N ASP A 36 -13.75 -54.73 -10.72
CA ASP A 36 -12.84 -54.08 -9.76
C ASP A 36 -12.98 -52.55 -9.81
N ILE A 37 -13.16 -51.96 -11.01
CA ILE A 37 -13.43 -50.52 -11.19
C ILE A 37 -14.72 -50.13 -10.48
N ASP A 38 -15.83 -50.83 -10.75
CA ASP A 38 -17.13 -50.51 -10.14
C ASP A 38 -17.11 -50.71 -8.62
N THR A 39 -16.41 -51.74 -8.14
CA THR A 39 -16.23 -51.97 -6.70
C THR A 39 -15.47 -50.81 -6.03
N VAL A 40 -14.44 -50.24 -6.68
CA VAL A 40 -13.71 -49.07 -6.17
C VAL A 40 -14.62 -47.85 -6.07
N PHE A 41 -15.38 -47.54 -7.12
CA PHE A 41 -16.30 -46.39 -7.11
C PHE A 41 -17.42 -46.54 -6.07
N ARG A 42 -17.90 -47.77 -5.82
CA ARG A 42 -18.87 -48.05 -4.74
C ARG A 42 -18.25 -47.92 -3.33
N GLN A 43 -16.99 -48.30 -3.18
CA GLN A 43 -16.28 -48.25 -1.89
C GLN A 43 -15.78 -46.86 -1.51
N ILE A 44 -15.50 -46.00 -2.50
CA ILE A 44 -15.13 -44.63 -2.24
C ILE A 44 -16.40 -43.81 -2.00
N HIS A 45 -16.86 -43.79 -0.74
CA HIS A 45 -17.67 -42.68 -0.27
C HIS A 45 -16.79 -41.43 -0.28
N PHE A 46 -16.81 -40.70 -1.39
CA PHE A 46 -16.49 -39.29 -1.30
C PHE A 46 -17.51 -38.68 -0.33
N PRO A 47 -17.13 -37.85 0.66
CA PRO A 47 -18.04 -36.77 1.00
C PRO A 47 -18.30 -36.16 -0.36
N THR A 48 -19.53 -36.30 -0.88
CA THR A 48 -19.97 -35.59 -2.08
C THR A 48 -19.28 -34.26 -1.94
N GLN A 49 -18.33 -33.95 -2.84
CA GLN A 49 -17.94 -32.58 -2.95
C GLN A 49 -19.29 -31.95 -3.20
N ASN A 50 -19.78 -31.28 -2.18
CA ASN A 50 -20.68 -30.20 -2.34
C ASN A 50 -19.88 -29.25 -3.23
N SER A 51 -19.87 -29.54 -4.53
CA SER A 51 -20.45 -28.75 -5.58
C SER A 51 -21.83 -28.18 -5.19
N ALA A 52 -22.08 -27.85 -3.92
CA ALA A 52 -22.22 -26.45 -3.58
C ALA A 52 -20.87 -25.70 -3.86
N GLY A 53 -20.33 -25.58 -5.08
CA GLY A 53 -21.08 -25.24 -6.28
C GLY A 53 -22.38 -24.56 -5.89
N ILE A 54 -22.32 -23.61 -4.94
CA ILE A 54 -23.45 -22.73 -4.71
C ILE A 54 -23.53 -22.10 -6.09
N GLN A 55 -24.39 -22.64 -6.94
CA GLN A 55 -24.98 -21.91 -8.01
C GLN A 55 -25.64 -20.78 -7.24
N ILE A 56 -24.89 -19.69 -7.04
CA ILE A 56 -25.37 -18.44 -6.48
C ILE A 56 -26.25 -17.90 -7.61
N ASN A 57 -27.40 -18.53 -7.80
CA ASN A 57 -28.43 -18.13 -8.74
C ASN A 57 -29.06 -16.80 -8.29
N HIS A 58 -28.66 -16.30 -7.12
CA HIS A 58 -29.01 -15.02 -6.55
C HIS A 58 -27.93 -14.59 -5.56
N LEU A 59 -27.61 -13.29 -5.51
CA LEU A 59 -26.69 -12.72 -4.52
C LEU A 59 -27.13 -13.09 -3.09
N LEU A 60 -26.17 -13.44 -2.25
CA LEU A 60 -26.42 -13.63 -0.81
C LEU A 60 -27.02 -12.34 -0.22
N PRO A 61 -28.00 -12.45 0.70
CA PRO A 61 -28.54 -11.27 1.36
C PRO A 61 -27.45 -10.53 2.17
N PRO A 62 -27.56 -9.20 2.34
CA PRO A 62 -26.55 -8.41 3.05
C PRO A 62 -26.19 -8.94 4.44
N SER A 63 -27.16 -9.47 5.19
CA SER A 63 -26.95 -10.04 6.52
C SER A 63 -26.10 -11.32 6.49
N ALA A 64 -26.31 -12.20 5.51
CA ALA A 64 -25.52 -13.41 5.34
C ALA A 64 -24.06 -13.07 4.96
N LEU A 65 -23.88 -12.08 4.08
CA LEU A 65 -22.54 -11.57 3.73
C LEU A 65 -21.83 -10.98 4.95
N LEU A 66 -22.53 -10.22 5.79
CA LEU A 66 -21.95 -9.61 6.99
C LEU A 66 -21.56 -10.67 8.03
N ASN A 67 -22.41 -11.68 8.24
CA ASN A 67 -22.09 -12.82 9.12
C ASN A 67 -20.89 -13.62 8.62
N SER A 68 -20.83 -13.95 7.33
CA SER A 68 -19.67 -14.64 6.74
C SER A 68 -18.41 -13.79 6.86
N SER A 69 -18.49 -12.49 6.58
CA SER A 69 -17.37 -11.55 6.71
C SER A 69 -16.87 -11.47 8.16
N TRP A 70 -17.79 -11.43 9.13
CA TRP A 70 -17.47 -11.40 10.55
C TRP A 70 -16.80 -12.68 11.03
N ASN A 71 -17.24 -13.84 10.54
CA ASN A 71 -16.64 -15.13 10.84
C ASN A 71 -15.20 -15.22 10.28
N ILE A 72 -15.00 -14.75 9.05
CA ILE A 72 -13.65 -14.64 8.46
C ILE A 72 -12.80 -13.69 9.30
N TYR A 73 -13.30 -12.50 9.63
CA TYR A 73 -12.60 -11.50 10.43
C TYR A 73 -12.16 -12.06 11.79
N LYS A 74 -13.05 -12.74 12.51
CA LYS A 74 -12.72 -13.42 13.78
C LYS A 74 -11.59 -14.45 13.59
N LYS A 75 -11.67 -15.26 12.54
CA LYS A 75 -10.65 -16.27 12.21
C LYS A 75 -9.29 -15.64 11.91
N THR A 76 -9.28 -14.52 11.19
CA THR A 76 -8.04 -13.86 10.71
C THR A 76 -7.54 -12.73 11.62
N TRP A 77 -8.27 -12.36 12.68
CA TRP A 77 -7.97 -11.21 13.55
C TRP A 77 -6.52 -11.18 14.04
N LYS A 78 -5.99 -12.30 14.53
CA LYS A 78 -4.60 -12.39 15.01
C LYS A 78 -3.58 -12.08 13.91
N SER A 79 -3.83 -12.54 12.68
CA SER A 79 -2.97 -12.26 11.52
C SER A 79 -3.06 -10.80 11.11
N LEU A 80 -4.27 -10.21 11.11
CA LEU A 80 -4.48 -8.79 10.81
C LEU A 80 -3.72 -7.89 11.79
N VAL A 81 -3.78 -8.21 13.09
CA VAL A 81 -3.04 -7.48 14.13
C VAL A 81 -1.53 -7.58 13.91
N LYS A 82 -1.00 -8.76 13.59
CA LYS A 82 0.44 -8.93 13.28
C LYS A 82 0.87 -8.10 12.07
N ILE A 83 0.09 -8.12 10.99
CA ILE A 83 0.35 -7.33 9.78
C ILE A 83 0.34 -5.84 10.12
N LEU A 84 -0.59 -5.38 10.96
CA LEU A 84 -0.65 -4.00 11.41
C LEU A 84 0.60 -3.60 12.20
N PHE A 85 1.02 -4.41 13.19
CA PHE A 85 2.24 -4.14 13.96
C PHE A 85 3.49 -4.10 13.07
N PHE A 86 3.62 -5.04 12.13
CA PHE A 86 4.72 -5.03 11.17
C PHE A 86 4.71 -3.77 10.30
N SER A 87 3.54 -3.31 9.87
CA SER A 87 3.39 -2.09 9.08
C SER A 87 3.81 -0.84 9.85
N VAL A 88 3.42 -0.74 11.13
CA VAL A 88 3.84 0.36 12.02
C VAL A 88 5.35 0.34 12.24
N TYR A 89 5.93 -0.83 12.46
CA TYR A 89 7.38 -1.00 12.59
C TYR A 89 8.12 -0.55 11.31
N ALA A 90 7.66 -1.00 10.14
CA ALA A 90 8.25 -0.63 8.86
C ALA A 90 8.20 0.89 8.61
N ALA A 91 7.06 1.53 8.92
CA ALA A 91 6.92 2.97 8.83
C ALA A 91 7.85 3.72 9.80
N ALA A 92 8.12 3.15 10.99
CA ALA A 92 9.03 3.77 11.95
C ALA A 92 10.48 3.70 11.46
N VAL A 93 10.88 2.57 10.88
CA VAL A 93 12.19 2.43 10.23
C VAL A 93 12.32 3.43 9.07
N GLN A 94 11.28 3.56 8.24
CA GLN A 94 11.26 4.51 7.13
C GLN A 94 11.39 5.97 7.60
N ALA A 95 10.70 6.34 8.69
CA ALA A 95 10.83 7.66 9.29
C ALA A 95 12.26 7.96 9.75
N ILE A 96 12.91 6.99 10.41
CA ILE A 96 14.31 7.14 10.85
C ILE A 96 15.24 7.33 9.64
N GLN A 97 15.10 6.50 8.60
CA GLN A 97 15.88 6.62 7.37
C GLN A 97 15.72 7.99 6.72
N TYR A 98 14.48 8.47 6.63
CA TYR A 98 14.16 9.78 6.06
C TYR A 98 14.80 10.93 6.85
N ILE A 99 14.71 10.92 8.19
CA ILE A 99 15.31 11.93 9.06
C ILE A 99 16.84 11.89 8.96
N SER A 100 17.44 10.69 8.93
CA SER A 100 18.88 10.51 8.78
C SER A 100 19.37 11.11 7.47
N LEU A 101 18.67 10.83 6.37
CA LEU A 101 19.03 11.33 5.05
C LEU A 101 18.97 12.86 4.99
N ILE A 102 17.90 13.48 5.50
CA ILE A 102 17.81 14.94 5.56
C ILE A 102 18.92 15.53 6.44
N SER A 103 19.18 14.93 7.60
CA SER A 103 20.20 15.44 8.53
C SER A 103 21.60 15.35 7.91
N PHE A 104 21.91 14.26 7.21
CA PHE A 104 23.16 14.08 6.46
C PHE A 104 23.30 15.08 5.31
N ILE A 105 22.28 15.21 4.46
CA ILE A 105 22.32 16.19 3.34
C ILE A 105 22.46 17.61 3.89
N ALA A 106 21.84 17.91 5.03
CA ALA A 106 21.88 19.23 5.63
C ALA A 106 23.21 19.56 6.31
N SER A 107 23.94 18.56 6.86
CA SER A 107 25.26 18.79 7.48
C SER A 107 26.31 19.15 6.44
N GLY A 108 26.18 18.64 5.20
CA GLY A 108 27.17 18.86 4.14
C GLY A 108 28.51 18.17 4.42
N GLU A 109 28.54 17.26 5.40
CA GLU A 109 29.74 16.52 5.77
C GLU A 109 30.01 15.39 4.78
N GLU A 110 31.26 15.28 4.33
CA GLU A 110 31.67 14.28 3.33
C GLU A 110 31.69 12.86 3.90
N LYS A 111 31.90 12.71 5.23
CA LYS A 111 31.95 11.43 5.93
C LYS A 111 31.22 11.54 7.27
N VAL A 112 30.18 10.75 7.44
CA VAL A 112 29.45 10.63 8.70
C VAL A 112 29.25 9.16 9.07
N TYR A 113 29.47 8.84 10.34
CA TYR A 113 29.21 7.49 10.84
C TYR A 113 27.71 7.21 10.83
N VAL A 114 27.26 6.28 9.99
CA VAL A 114 25.84 5.89 9.84
C VAL A 114 25.18 5.62 11.20
N LYS A 115 25.87 4.93 12.12
CA LYS A 115 25.35 4.65 13.46
C LYS A 115 24.96 5.91 14.23
N THR A 116 25.78 6.98 14.17
CA THR A 116 25.52 8.23 14.89
C THR A 116 24.28 8.94 14.33
N LEU A 117 24.16 9.04 13.01
CA LEU A 117 22.98 9.62 12.34
C LEU A 117 21.69 8.89 12.71
N PHE A 118 21.71 7.56 12.78
CA PHE A 118 20.54 6.77 13.15
C PHE A 118 20.13 7.00 14.60
N ILE A 119 21.08 7.08 15.54
CA ILE A 119 20.80 7.36 16.95
C ILE A 119 20.17 8.75 17.10
N GLU A 120 20.76 9.77 16.45
CA GLU A 120 20.21 11.13 16.46
C GLU A 120 18.81 11.20 15.82
N SER A 121 18.59 10.44 14.75
CA SER A 121 17.30 10.39 14.05
C SER A 121 16.23 9.70 14.89
N LEU A 122 16.60 8.67 15.65
CA LEU A 122 15.70 7.96 16.56
C LEU A 122 15.16 8.89 17.65
N ALA A 123 15.98 9.81 18.16
CA ALA A 123 15.54 10.84 19.12
C ALA A 123 14.48 11.80 18.51
N LYS A 124 14.54 12.05 17.20
CA LYS A 124 13.58 12.90 16.47
C LYS A 124 12.33 12.13 16.00
N ALA A 125 12.37 10.80 15.97
CA ALA A 125 11.33 9.96 15.37
C ALA A 125 9.95 10.16 16.00
N LYS A 126 9.84 10.27 17.32
CA LYS A 126 8.56 10.50 18.02
C LYS A 126 7.90 11.81 17.57
N ALA A 127 8.68 12.89 17.52
CA ALA A 127 8.19 14.20 17.10
C ALA A 127 7.78 14.19 15.62
N TYR A 128 8.57 13.52 14.77
CA TYR A 128 8.28 13.34 13.35
C TYR A 128 6.98 12.54 13.12
N TRP A 129 6.77 11.46 13.87
CA TRP A 129 5.55 10.66 13.81
C TRP A 129 4.30 11.48 14.17
N TRP A 130 4.39 12.25 15.25
CA TRP A 130 3.30 13.13 15.65
C TRP A 130 3.00 14.21 14.59
N LEU A 131 4.05 14.83 14.03
CA LEU A 131 3.91 15.79 12.94
C LEU A 131 3.26 15.14 11.70
N SER A 132 3.71 13.95 11.32
CA SER A 132 3.22 13.22 10.16
C SER A 132 1.75 12.81 10.33
N PHE A 133 1.36 12.41 11.53
CA PHE A 133 -0.03 12.12 11.87
C PHE A 133 -0.92 13.37 11.72
N LEU A 134 -0.52 14.52 12.29
CA LEU A 134 -1.25 15.78 12.14
C LEU A 134 -1.38 16.21 10.67
N GLN A 135 -0.28 16.10 9.92
CA GLN A 135 -0.25 16.42 8.50
C GLN A 135 -1.17 15.48 7.71
N MET A 136 -1.19 14.18 8.02
CA MET A 136 -2.08 13.21 7.40
C MET A 136 -3.56 13.58 7.62
N VAL A 137 -3.97 13.90 8.86
CA VAL A 137 -5.36 14.29 9.17
C VAL A 137 -5.77 15.55 8.40
N ILE A 138 -4.90 16.56 8.34
CA ILE A 138 -5.19 17.82 7.64
C ILE A 138 -5.21 17.64 6.12
N LEU A 139 -4.29 16.85 5.54
CA LEU A 139 -4.29 16.57 4.11
C LEU A 139 -5.49 15.70 3.71
N PHE A 140 -5.80 14.68 4.50
CA PHE A 140 -6.95 13.80 4.27
C PHE A 140 -8.26 14.58 4.32
N SER A 141 -8.42 15.46 5.32
CA SER A 141 -9.59 16.36 5.37
C SER A 141 -9.64 17.31 4.18
N GLY A 142 -8.50 17.89 3.78
CA GLY A 142 -8.42 18.71 2.56
C GLY A 142 -8.96 17.98 1.33
N VAL A 143 -8.43 16.79 1.03
CA VAL A 143 -8.80 15.99 -0.13
C VAL A 143 -10.25 15.49 -0.06
N MET A 144 -10.74 15.11 1.12
CA MET A 144 -12.10 14.62 1.32
C MET A 144 -13.15 15.68 0.98
N PHE A 145 -12.90 16.95 1.31
CA PHE A 145 -13.81 18.03 0.94
C PHE A 145 -13.68 18.36 -0.54
N PHE A 146 -12.47 18.66 -1.03
CA PHE A 146 -12.21 18.93 -2.45
C PHE A 146 -10.72 18.75 -2.79
N PHE A 147 -10.41 18.49 -4.06
CA PHE A 147 -9.02 18.35 -4.51
C PHE A 147 -8.18 19.64 -4.30
N ILE A 148 -8.79 20.82 -4.50
CA ILE A 148 -8.10 22.12 -4.43
C ILE A 148 -7.59 22.43 -2.99
N PRO A 149 -8.42 22.35 -1.92
CA PRO A 149 -7.95 22.46 -0.53
C PRO A 149 -6.81 21.50 -0.19
N GLY A 150 -6.85 20.27 -0.70
CA GLY A 150 -5.78 19.29 -0.53
C GLY A 150 -4.43 19.80 -1.05
N ILE A 151 -4.41 20.36 -2.26
CA ILE A 151 -3.20 20.97 -2.84
C ILE A 151 -2.72 22.15 -2.00
N ILE A 152 -3.63 23.01 -1.53
CA ILE A 152 -3.26 24.18 -0.72
C ILE A 152 -2.53 23.75 0.56
N TYR A 153 -3.08 22.77 1.29
CA TYR A 153 -2.46 22.24 2.49
C TYR A 153 -1.16 21.49 2.21
N PHE A 154 -1.07 20.77 1.10
CA PHE A 154 0.16 20.11 0.68
C PHE A 154 1.31 21.11 0.53
N VAL A 155 1.09 22.23 -0.16
CA VAL A 155 2.11 23.27 -0.35
C VAL A 155 2.38 24.03 0.96
N TRP A 156 1.35 24.35 1.75
CA TRP A 156 1.53 25.05 3.03
C TRP A 156 2.36 24.27 4.04
N PHE A 157 2.24 22.94 4.06
CA PHE A 157 2.91 22.08 5.03
C PHE A 157 4.10 21.31 4.47
N SER A 158 4.48 21.52 3.20
CA SER A 158 5.61 20.86 2.57
C SER A 158 6.93 21.06 3.34
N PHE A 159 7.08 22.18 4.05
CA PHE A 159 8.28 22.49 4.82
C PHE A 159 8.27 22.09 6.30
N SER A 160 7.14 21.57 6.80
CA SER A 160 6.99 21.25 8.23
C SER A 160 8.02 20.23 8.72
N GLN A 161 8.35 19.24 7.88
CA GLN A 161 9.30 18.18 8.21
C GLN A 161 10.73 18.74 8.31
N TYR A 162 11.14 19.62 7.41
CA TYR A 162 12.46 20.27 7.48
C TYR A 162 12.58 21.17 8.71
N ILE A 163 11.52 21.91 9.06
CA ILE A 163 11.48 22.74 10.27
C ILE A 163 11.68 21.87 11.53
N LEU A 164 11.04 20.70 11.59
CA LEU A 164 11.21 19.78 12.71
C LEU A 164 12.63 19.22 12.79
N ILE A 165 13.18 18.78 11.66
CA ILE A 165 14.46 18.07 11.62
C ILE A 165 15.64 19.02 11.86
N LEU A 166 15.59 20.23 11.27
CA LEU A 166 16.69 21.19 11.26
C LEU A 166 16.61 22.21 12.39
N GLU A 167 15.40 22.69 12.70
CA GLU A 167 15.19 23.75 13.71
C GLU A 167 14.79 23.18 15.07
N LYS A 168 14.58 21.86 15.17
CA LYS A 168 14.11 21.16 16.37
C LYS A 168 12.75 21.67 16.87
N ILE A 169 11.92 22.21 15.97
CA ILE A 169 10.58 22.71 16.28
C ILE A 169 9.55 21.65 15.88
N GLY A 170 8.96 20.97 16.86
CA GLY A 170 8.03 19.86 16.63
C GLY A 170 6.55 20.22 16.56
N GLY A 171 5.74 19.25 16.11
CA GLY A 171 4.28 19.27 16.21
C GLY A 171 3.60 20.40 15.45
N LEU A 172 2.52 20.93 16.01
CA LEU A 172 1.70 21.97 15.38
C LEU A 172 2.49 23.24 15.04
N LYS A 173 3.45 23.58 15.91
CA LYS A 173 4.29 24.76 15.76
C LYS A 173 5.05 24.74 14.44
N ALA A 174 5.59 23.57 14.07
CA ALA A 174 6.28 23.38 12.79
C ALA A 174 5.38 23.65 11.58
N MET A 175 4.12 23.19 11.64
CA MET A 175 3.15 23.36 10.55
C MET A 175 2.72 24.82 10.39
N LEU A 176 2.52 25.54 11.50
CA LEU A 176 2.17 26.95 11.49
C LEU A 176 3.29 27.80 10.88
N ILE A 177 4.53 27.52 11.28
CA ILE A 177 5.72 28.19 10.73
C ILE A 177 5.85 27.87 9.24
N SER A 178 5.71 26.61 8.83
CA SER A 178 5.72 26.21 7.41
C SER A 178 4.72 27.03 6.60
N ARG A 179 3.49 27.12 7.09
CA ARG A 179 2.44 27.88 6.42
C ARG A 179 2.79 29.36 6.31
N GLU A 180 3.34 29.95 7.36
CA GLU A 180 3.68 31.37 7.36
C GLU A 180 4.82 31.70 6.40
N ILE A 181 5.83 30.83 6.32
CA ILE A 181 6.94 30.92 5.35
C ILE A 181 6.44 30.79 3.91
N VAL A 182 5.42 29.95 3.68
CA VAL A 182 4.80 29.75 2.35
C VAL A 182 3.82 30.86 1.99
N ARG A 183 3.20 31.51 3.00
CA ARG A 183 2.18 32.54 2.80
C ARG A 183 2.77 33.75 2.07
N GLY A 184 2.10 34.18 1.01
CA GLY A 184 2.58 35.25 0.12
C GLY A 184 3.52 34.78 -0.99
N ARG A 185 3.99 33.51 -0.96
CA ARG A 185 4.85 32.91 -2.00
C ARG A 185 4.31 31.59 -2.54
N PHE A 186 3.05 31.29 -2.24
CA PHE A 186 2.38 30.03 -2.57
C PHE A 186 2.61 29.59 -4.01
N TRP A 187 2.28 30.44 -4.99
CA TRP A 187 2.38 30.10 -6.41
C TRP A 187 3.82 29.84 -6.86
N GLY A 188 4.77 30.65 -6.38
CA GLY A 188 6.19 30.45 -6.70
C GLY A 188 6.77 29.18 -6.09
N ILE A 189 6.20 28.68 -4.99
CA ILE A 189 6.60 27.41 -4.37
C ILE A 189 5.91 26.25 -5.09
N LEU A 190 4.59 26.35 -5.32
CA LEU A 190 3.79 25.36 -6.02
C LEU A 190 4.37 25.07 -7.43
N LEU A 191 4.70 26.11 -8.21
CA LEU A 191 5.27 25.91 -9.55
C LEU A 191 6.65 25.25 -9.51
N ARG A 192 7.53 25.64 -8.57
CA ARG A 192 8.85 25.01 -8.41
C ARG A 192 8.73 23.53 -8.01
N MET A 193 7.86 23.23 -7.04
CA MET A 193 7.55 21.85 -6.66
C MET A 193 6.91 21.08 -7.82
N GLY A 194 6.02 21.71 -8.60
CA GLY A 194 5.36 21.08 -9.75
C GLY A 194 6.31 20.77 -10.90
N VAL A 195 7.15 21.72 -11.30
CA VAL A 195 8.19 21.51 -12.33
C VAL A 195 9.15 20.40 -11.90
N MET A 196 9.57 20.44 -10.64
CA MET A 196 10.41 19.40 -10.07
C MET A 196 9.73 18.02 -10.12
N LEU A 197 8.49 17.91 -9.64
CA LEU A 197 7.71 16.68 -9.72
C LEU A 197 7.59 16.16 -11.16
N ALA A 198 7.38 17.05 -12.13
CA ALA A 198 7.33 16.69 -13.54
C ALA A 198 8.67 16.13 -14.04
N ILE A 199 9.80 16.76 -13.69
CA ILE A 199 11.14 16.26 -14.04
C ILE A 199 11.38 14.87 -13.44
N PHE A 200 11.06 14.66 -12.16
CA PHE A 200 11.23 13.35 -11.52
C PHE A 200 10.27 12.30 -12.05
N PHE A 201 9.06 12.70 -12.44
CA PHE A 201 8.11 11.81 -13.12
C PHE A 201 8.67 11.35 -14.46
N VAL A 202 9.19 12.26 -15.28
CA VAL A 202 9.83 11.93 -16.56
C VAL A 202 11.07 11.05 -16.34
N ALA A 203 11.93 11.38 -15.39
CA ALA A 203 13.12 10.58 -15.07
C ALA A 203 12.74 9.16 -14.61
N SER A 204 11.76 9.05 -13.72
CA SER A 204 11.25 7.75 -13.24
C SER A 204 10.60 6.96 -14.36
N PHE A 205 9.87 7.64 -15.26
CA PHE A 205 9.25 7.02 -16.42
C PHE A 205 10.32 6.47 -17.36
N VAL A 206 11.35 7.26 -17.69
CA VAL A 206 12.46 6.84 -18.53
C VAL A 206 13.17 5.62 -17.94
N LEU A 207 13.59 5.69 -16.67
CA LEU A 207 14.30 4.59 -16.01
C LEU A 207 13.47 3.31 -15.89
N SER A 208 12.16 3.43 -15.65
CA SER A 208 11.30 2.27 -15.38
C SER A 208 10.68 1.64 -16.64
N TYR A 209 10.41 2.44 -17.68
CA TYR A 209 9.63 1.99 -18.84
C TYR A 209 10.45 1.88 -20.12
N VAL A 210 11.51 2.68 -20.33
CA VAL A 210 12.34 2.55 -21.54
C VAL A 210 12.93 1.13 -21.69
N PRO A 211 13.51 0.49 -20.64
CA PRO A 211 14.00 -0.87 -20.76
C PRO A 211 12.90 -1.88 -21.12
N LYS A 212 11.68 -1.69 -20.59
CA LYS A 212 10.53 -2.56 -20.86
C LYS A 212 10.05 -2.41 -22.29
N ILE A 213 10.01 -1.17 -22.80
CA ILE A 213 9.67 -0.87 -24.19
C ILE A 213 10.72 -1.46 -25.14
N MET A 214 12.02 -1.31 -24.82
CA MET A 214 13.10 -1.92 -25.62
C MET A 214 13.01 -3.45 -25.64
N MET A 215 12.76 -4.07 -24.50
CA MET A 215 12.56 -5.52 -24.41
C MET A 215 11.33 -5.98 -25.20
N PHE A 216 10.25 -5.22 -25.15
CA PHE A 216 9.05 -5.48 -25.93
C PHE A 216 9.29 -5.38 -27.44
N ILE A 217 10.06 -4.38 -27.89
CA ILE A 217 10.42 -4.24 -29.31
C ILE A 217 11.31 -5.41 -29.77
N ALA A 218 12.23 -5.87 -28.92
CA ALA A 218 13.12 -6.98 -29.23
C ALA A 218 12.37 -8.33 -29.30
N ASP A 219 11.38 -8.53 -28.44
CA ASP A 219 10.53 -9.71 -28.41
C ASP A 219 9.12 -9.32 -27.94
N PRO A 220 8.15 -9.14 -28.86
CA PRO A 220 6.79 -8.75 -28.51
C PRO A 220 6.08 -9.76 -27.60
N SER A 221 6.50 -11.03 -27.61
CA SER A 221 5.94 -12.06 -26.75
C SER A 221 6.31 -11.86 -25.27
N SER A 222 7.33 -11.02 -25.00
CA SER A 222 7.80 -10.74 -23.65
C SER A 222 6.80 -10.00 -22.74
N LEU A 223 5.73 -9.42 -23.31
CA LEU A 223 4.70 -8.62 -22.61
C LEU A 223 3.40 -9.39 -22.30
N SER A 224 3.29 -10.66 -22.68
CA SER A 224 2.08 -11.44 -22.41
C SER A 224 1.84 -11.58 -20.90
N LEU A 225 0.82 -10.87 -20.39
CA LEU A 225 0.37 -10.89 -18.99
C LEU A 225 -0.21 -12.26 -18.56
N THR A 226 -0.35 -13.19 -19.50
CA THR A 226 -1.14 -14.43 -19.34
C THR A 226 -0.35 -15.70 -19.61
N GLN A 227 0.97 -15.64 -19.81
CA GLN A 227 1.75 -16.89 -19.76
C GLN A 227 1.74 -17.32 -18.29
N PRO A 228 1.08 -18.43 -17.90
CA PRO A 228 1.36 -19.01 -16.60
C PRO A 228 2.85 -19.35 -16.65
N VAL A 229 3.66 -18.53 -16.00
CA VAL A 229 5.02 -18.90 -15.67
C VAL A 229 4.83 -20.08 -14.75
N ASN A 230 4.80 -21.30 -15.30
CA ASN A 230 5.02 -22.50 -14.52
C ASN A 230 6.44 -22.30 -14.02
N PRO A 231 6.63 -21.88 -12.76
CA PRO A 231 7.93 -21.51 -12.28
C PRO A 231 8.64 -22.84 -12.05
N ASP A 232 9.20 -23.40 -13.12
CA ASP A 232 10.11 -24.52 -13.00
C ASP A 232 11.25 -24.04 -12.10
N PRO A 233 11.38 -24.55 -10.86
CA PRO A 233 12.37 -24.08 -9.90
C PRO A 233 13.80 -24.27 -10.42
N SER A 234 14.00 -25.12 -11.43
CA SER A 234 15.29 -25.31 -12.08
C SER A 234 15.66 -24.19 -13.07
N ASN A 235 14.68 -23.37 -13.52
CA ASN A 235 14.88 -22.34 -14.55
C ASN A 235 14.80 -20.90 -14.00
N ILE A 236 15.16 -20.70 -12.73
CA ILE A 236 15.21 -19.38 -12.07
C ILE A 236 16.21 -18.43 -12.76
N LEU A 237 17.18 -18.94 -13.52
CA LEU A 237 18.12 -18.14 -14.32
C LEU A 237 17.68 -17.94 -15.78
N GLY A 238 16.54 -18.50 -16.19
CA GLY A 238 15.97 -18.30 -17.51
C GLY A 238 15.44 -16.89 -17.75
N ILE A 239 14.80 -16.67 -18.90
CA ILE A 239 14.28 -15.36 -19.33
C ILE A 239 13.39 -14.70 -18.27
N ALA A 240 12.57 -15.49 -17.56
CA ALA A 240 11.72 -14.99 -16.48
C ALA A 240 12.52 -14.46 -15.28
N GLY A 241 13.59 -15.16 -14.89
CA GLY A 241 14.49 -14.72 -13.82
C GLY A 241 15.23 -13.43 -14.14
N ILE A 242 15.77 -13.34 -15.35
CA ILE A 242 16.46 -12.13 -15.84
C ILE A 242 15.50 -10.92 -15.79
N LYS A 243 14.23 -11.08 -16.20
CA LYS A 243 13.22 -10.00 -16.10
C LYS A 243 13.00 -9.53 -14.67
N ILE A 244 12.91 -10.45 -13.71
CA ILE A 244 12.73 -10.11 -12.29
C ILE A 244 13.95 -9.33 -11.78
N ILE A 245 15.17 -9.81 -12.07
CA ILE A 245 16.41 -9.16 -11.67
C ILE A 245 16.53 -7.76 -12.28
N LEU A 246 16.24 -7.60 -13.57
CA LEU A 246 16.27 -6.30 -14.24
C LEU A 246 15.25 -5.33 -13.64
N ASN A 247 14.00 -5.76 -13.40
CA ASN A 247 13.00 -4.91 -12.75
C ASN A 247 13.45 -4.48 -11.35
N PHE A 248 14.07 -5.38 -10.59
CA PHE A 248 14.64 -5.06 -9.28
C PHE A 248 15.77 -4.02 -9.40
N ILE A 249 16.73 -4.23 -10.31
CA ILE A 249 17.85 -3.30 -10.54
C ILE A 249 17.34 -1.92 -10.96
N PHE A 250 16.41 -1.82 -11.92
CA PHE A 250 15.86 -0.54 -12.35
C PHE A 250 15.03 0.14 -11.26
N GLY A 251 14.25 -0.62 -10.49
CA GLY A 251 13.53 -0.09 -9.33
C GLY A 251 14.48 0.46 -8.26
N PHE A 252 15.57 -0.26 -8.00
CA PHE A 252 16.60 0.14 -7.05
C PHE A 252 17.40 1.37 -7.51
N LEU A 253 17.80 1.41 -8.79
CA LEU A 253 18.44 2.57 -9.42
C LEU A 253 17.53 3.80 -9.35
N ASN A 254 16.24 3.63 -9.67
CA ASN A 254 15.26 4.70 -9.54
C ASN A 254 15.20 5.22 -8.10
N MET A 255 15.16 4.32 -7.11
CA MET A 255 15.16 4.70 -5.69
C MET A 255 16.45 5.42 -5.26
N ILE A 256 17.63 4.95 -5.68
CA ILE A 256 18.92 5.56 -5.28
C ILE A 256 19.16 6.92 -5.95
N VAL A 257 18.72 7.10 -7.19
CA VAL A 257 19.03 8.32 -7.95
C VAL A 257 17.95 9.37 -7.75
N VAL A 258 16.68 9.02 -7.98
CA VAL A 258 15.57 9.98 -8.02
C VAL A 258 15.24 10.50 -6.62
N PHE A 259 15.17 9.62 -5.63
CA PHE A 259 14.70 10.00 -4.29
C PHE A 259 15.66 10.96 -3.55
N PRO A 260 16.99 10.72 -3.48
CA PRO A 260 17.91 11.67 -2.85
C PRO A 260 17.96 13.02 -3.57
N LEU A 261 17.96 13.03 -4.91
CA LEU A 261 17.90 14.28 -5.68
C LEU A 261 16.61 15.06 -5.39
N PHE A 262 15.47 14.35 -5.27
CA PHE A 262 14.21 14.96 -4.88
C PHE A 262 14.30 15.59 -3.48
N LEU A 263 14.95 14.92 -2.53
CA LEU A 263 15.14 15.47 -1.19
C LEU A 263 16.07 16.68 -1.17
N ILE A 264 17.20 16.60 -1.87
CA ILE A 264 18.20 17.70 -1.95
C ILE A 264 17.55 18.96 -2.49
N TYR A 265 16.80 18.87 -3.59
CA TYR A 265 16.16 20.05 -4.17
C TYR A 265 15.09 20.62 -3.24
N ASN A 266 14.24 19.79 -2.61
CA ASN A 266 13.23 20.30 -1.68
C ASN A 266 13.88 20.97 -0.44
N LEU A 267 15.00 20.44 0.03
CA LEU A 267 15.79 21.04 1.10
C LEU A 267 16.38 22.40 0.67
N ILE A 268 16.91 22.51 -0.55
CA ILE A 268 17.41 23.78 -1.10
C ILE A 268 16.27 24.78 -1.24
N LEU A 269 15.12 24.34 -1.75
CA LEU A 269 13.91 25.17 -1.85
C LEU A 269 13.49 25.66 -0.46
N TYR A 270 13.47 24.80 0.55
CA TYR A 270 13.21 25.19 1.94
C TYR A 270 14.19 26.26 2.43
N LYS A 271 15.50 26.03 2.29
CA LYS A 271 16.55 26.98 2.71
C LYS A 271 16.36 28.35 2.03
N ASN A 272 16.06 28.37 0.73
CA ASN A 272 15.79 29.59 -0.02
C ASN A 272 14.56 30.34 0.49
N VAL A 273 13.43 29.65 0.71
CA VAL A 273 12.21 30.31 1.18
C VAL A 273 12.38 30.81 2.63
N LYS A 274 13.09 30.05 3.48
CA LYS A 274 13.43 30.46 4.85
C LYS A 274 14.29 31.73 4.85
N GLN A 275 15.34 31.78 4.02
CA GLN A 275 16.21 32.96 3.90
C GLN A 275 15.40 34.19 3.47
N LEU A 276 14.48 34.03 2.52
CA LEU A 276 13.60 35.12 2.09
C LEU A 276 12.56 35.51 3.16
N TYR A 277 12.19 34.64 4.09
CA TYR A 277 11.23 34.94 5.15
C TYR A 277 11.80 35.92 6.18
N GLY A 278 13.09 35.80 6.52
CA GLY A 278 13.84 36.80 7.30
C GLY A 278 13.43 37.03 8.75
N LYS A 279 12.31 36.44 9.22
CA LYS A 279 11.81 36.57 10.61
C LYS A 279 12.20 35.36 11.47
N PRO A 280 12.38 35.54 12.78
CA PRO A 280 12.65 34.43 13.69
C PRO A 280 11.45 33.49 13.77
N LEU A 281 11.71 32.18 13.78
CA LEU A 281 10.68 31.12 13.72
C LEU A 281 9.88 30.94 15.03
N ASN A 282 10.00 31.86 15.99
CA ASN A 282 9.35 31.80 17.29
C ASN A 282 8.14 32.74 17.44
N GLN A 283 7.94 33.69 16.52
CA GLN A 283 6.79 34.60 16.52
C GLN A 283 5.67 34.00 15.68
N ILE A 284 4.58 33.56 16.33
CA ILE A 284 3.43 32.94 15.65
C ILE A 284 2.19 33.79 15.93
N SER A 285 1.42 34.09 14.88
CA SER A 285 0.11 34.74 15.03
C SER A 285 -0.93 33.75 15.59
N GLU A 286 -1.57 34.04 16.73
CA GLU A 286 -2.64 33.20 17.32
C GLU A 286 -3.80 32.93 16.35
N LYS A 287 -4.17 33.92 15.52
CA LYS A 287 -5.21 33.81 14.48
C LYS A 287 -4.91 32.69 13.47
N SER A 288 -3.63 32.31 13.33
CA SER A 288 -3.23 31.27 12.42
C SER A 288 -3.68 29.86 12.83
N LYS A 289 -3.85 29.61 14.14
CA LYS A 289 -4.17 28.30 14.69
C LYS A 289 -5.56 27.82 14.29
N ILE A 290 -6.59 28.67 14.41
CA ILE A 290 -7.99 28.30 14.15
C ILE A 290 -8.20 27.95 12.66
N MET A 291 -7.64 28.76 11.77
CA MET A 291 -7.77 28.54 10.32
C MET A 291 -7.05 27.27 9.84
N LEU A 292 -6.09 26.76 10.63
CA LEU A 292 -5.39 25.50 10.36
C LEU A 292 -6.30 24.28 10.60
N PHE A 293 -7.10 24.33 11.68
CA PHE A 293 -7.91 23.20 12.13
C PHE A 293 -9.30 23.15 11.52
N LEU A 294 -9.75 24.21 10.86
CA LEU A 294 -11.09 24.28 10.27
C LEU A 294 -11.45 23.03 9.43
N PRO A 295 -10.59 22.51 8.53
CA PRO A 295 -10.91 21.31 7.75
C PRO A 295 -11.01 20.04 8.61
N ALA A 296 -10.13 19.90 9.60
CA ALA A 296 -10.14 18.75 10.51
C ALA A 296 -11.41 18.75 11.38
N ILE A 297 -11.84 19.93 11.85
CA ILE A 297 -13.09 20.11 12.60
C ILE A 297 -14.28 19.79 11.70
N LEU A 298 -14.30 20.32 10.47
CA LEU A 298 -15.35 20.03 9.49
C LEU A 298 -15.42 18.53 9.17
N LEU A 299 -14.28 17.85 9.02
CA LEU A 299 -14.22 16.40 8.79
C LEU A 299 -14.80 15.63 9.98
N PHE A 300 -14.47 16.05 11.21
CA PHE A 300 -15.01 15.41 12.41
C PHE A 300 -16.53 15.56 12.51
N ILE A 301 -17.05 16.77 12.25
CA ILE A 301 -18.50 17.03 12.21
C ILE A 301 -19.17 16.19 11.11
N PHE A 302 -18.58 16.13 9.92
CA PHE A 302 -19.08 15.34 8.80
C PHE A 302 -19.13 13.84 9.16
N LEU A 303 -18.07 13.29 9.75
CA LEU A 303 -18.02 11.88 10.14
C LEU A 303 -19.09 11.54 11.18
N ILE A 304 -19.31 12.39 12.19
CA ILE A 304 -20.38 12.20 13.17
C ILE A 304 -21.75 12.23 12.51
N GLY A 305 -22.01 13.21 11.64
CA GLY A 305 -23.28 13.33 10.92
C GLY A 305 -23.54 12.12 10.02
N PHE A 306 -22.53 11.68 9.27
CA PHE A 306 -22.61 10.51 8.40
C PHE A 306 -22.86 9.22 9.20
N LEU A 307 -22.14 9.03 10.30
CA LEU A 307 -22.33 7.88 11.19
C LEU A 307 -23.74 7.87 11.80
N GLY A 308 -24.25 9.04 12.22
CA GLY A 308 -25.61 9.20 12.72
C GLY A 308 -26.67 8.81 11.71
N ILE A 309 -26.52 9.20 10.44
CA ILE A 309 -27.43 8.82 9.35
C ILE A 309 -27.36 7.31 9.08
N MET A 310 -26.17 6.72 9.06
CA MET A 310 -25.99 5.28 8.86
C MET A 310 -26.64 4.46 9.98
N VAL A 311 -26.40 4.85 11.24
CA VAL A 311 -27.01 4.20 12.41
C VAL A 311 -28.54 4.36 12.40
N TYR A 312 -29.04 5.56 12.09
CA TYR A 312 -30.48 5.81 11.94
C TYR A 312 -31.10 4.89 10.88
N ARG A 313 -30.47 4.76 9.70
CA ARG A 313 -30.96 3.86 8.65
C ARG A 313 -30.98 2.40 9.09
N VAL A 314 -29.93 1.93 9.76
CA VAL A 314 -29.86 0.53 10.22
C VAL A 314 -30.92 0.24 11.29
N ILE A 315 -31.12 1.15 12.25
CA ILE A 315 -32.05 0.92 13.38
C ILE A 315 -33.51 1.12 12.97
N VAL A 316 -33.81 2.17 12.18
CA VAL A 316 -35.19 2.61 11.94
C VAL A 316 -35.79 1.98 10.69
N VAL A 317 -35.00 1.73 9.65
CA VAL A 317 -35.53 1.29 8.35
C VAL A 317 -35.59 -0.24 8.23
N ASP A 318 -34.77 -0.99 8.96
CA ASP A 318 -34.81 -2.46 8.95
C ASP A 318 -34.72 -3.09 10.37
N PRO A 319 -35.76 -2.90 11.21
CA PRO A 319 -35.78 -3.43 12.57
C PRO A 319 -35.83 -4.97 12.62
N LYS A 320 -36.12 -5.66 11.52
CA LYS A 320 -36.28 -7.12 11.46
C LYS A 320 -34.96 -7.87 11.25
N GLY A 321 -33.87 -7.18 10.94
CA GLY A 321 -32.54 -7.77 10.73
C GLY A 321 -31.80 -8.20 12.01
N PHE A 322 -32.21 -7.72 13.19
CA PHE A 322 -31.53 -7.98 14.47
C PHE A 322 -32.23 -8.98 15.41
N SER A 323 -33.42 -9.48 15.06
CA SER A 323 -34.24 -10.34 15.94
C SER A 323 -34.15 -11.84 15.62
N ARG A 324 -33.04 -12.34 15.06
CA ARG A 324 -32.82 -13.78 14.83
C ARG A 324 -31.45 -14.24 15.26
#